data_AF-A0A0D6KA31-F1
#
_entry.id   AF-A0A0D6KA31-F1
#
_cell.length_a   1.000
_cell.length_b   1.000
_cell.length_c   1.000
_cell.angle_alpha   90.00
_cell.angle_beta   90.00
_cell.angle_gamma   90.00
#
_symmetry.space_group_name_H-M   'P 1'
#
loop_
_entity.id
_entity.type
_entity.pdbx_description
1 polymer ?
#
loop_
_entity_poly.entity_id
_entity_poly.type
_entity_poly.pdbx_seq_one_letter_code
_entity_poly.pdbx_strand_id
1 'polypeptide(L)'
;MQTMFISRALLAKACILGLLVGWVTELPKNYFNSRQAKIQNLLSQTDSKHQASPAVRASAEIDLLRLADISSNNEAISIYQQILKVNPNSAKAHFLLAKLQLFGWYYQARNQPVGTTLKQNGLKHLKTATYLYQKRGDTVAAAKLEKVYSQAQKETNPVNWVFPEWRYVDVKLSTQ
;
A
#
# COMPACT_ATOMS: atom_id res chain seq x y z
N MET A 1 -21.51 59.76 11.82
CA MET A 1 -20.55 58.96 11.02
C MET A 1 -19.39 58.59 11.93
N GLN A 2 -19.40 57.39 12.55
CA GLN A 2 -18.32 56.94 13.44
C GLN A 2 -17.41 55.97 12.69
N THR A 3 -16.17 56.38 12.45
CA THR A 3 -15.12 55.55 11.84
C THR A 3 -14.49 54.67 12.93
N MET A 4 -14.61 53.36 12.74
CA MET A 4 -14.07 52.34 13.64
C MET A 4 -12.55 52.24 13.45
N PHE A 5 -11.74 52.75 14.39
CA PHE A 5 -10.29 52.60 14.38
C PHE A 5 -9.90 51.22 14.93
N ILE A 6 -9.54 50.29 14.05
CA ILE A 6 -8.94 49.02 14.44
C ILE A 6 -7.48 49.28 14.82
N SER A 7 -7.09 48.97 16.06
CA SER A 7 -5.73 49.21 16.54
C SER A 7 -4.72 48.32 15.82
N ARG A 8 -3.51 48.85 15.57
CA ARG A 8 -2.41 48.12 14.90
C ARG A 8 -2.06 46.80 15.61
N ALA A 9 -2.31 46.70 16.91
CA ALA A 9 -2.13 45.48 17.70
C ALA A 9 -3.15 44.37 17.34
N LEU A 10 -4.38 44.74 16.96
CA LEU A 10 -5.39 43.78 16.50
C LEU A 10 -5.04 43.22 15.11
N LEU A 11 -4.54 44.09 14.22
CA LEU A 11 -4.08 43.72 12.88
C LEU A 11 -2.87 42.76 12.94
N ALA A 12 -1.88 43.06 13.79
CA ALA A 12 -0.71 42.21 13.95
C ALA A 12 -1.06 40.81 14.49
N LYS A 13 -1.98 40.72 15.46
CA LYS A 13 -2.47 39.44 15.99
C LYS A 13 -3.24 38.63 14.94
N ALA A 14 -4.04 39.28 14.09
CA ALA A 14 -4.76 38.64 13.00
C ALA A 14 -3.82 38.10 11.91
N CYS A 15 -2.73 38.80 11.56
CA CYS A 15 -1.72 38.31 10.62
C CYS A 15 -0.94 37.11 11.16
N ILE A 16 -0.59 37.10 12.45
CA ILE A 16 0.10 35.95 13.09
C ILE A 16 -0.83 34.73 13.13
N LEU A 17 -2.11 34.91 13.46
CA LEU A 17 -3.11 33.85 13.39
C LEU A 17 -3.33 33.34 11.96
N GLY A 18 -3.42 34.22 10.97
CA GLY A 18 -3.58 33.85 9.56
C GLY A 18 -2.39 33.05 9.01
N LEU A 19 -1.16 33.42 9.39
CA LEU A 19 0.04 32.65 9.05
C LEU A 19 0.03 31.28 9.73
N LEU A 20 -0.24 31.20 11.04
CA LEU A 20 -0.29 29.91 11.74
C LEU A 20 -1.35 28.96 11.16
N VAL A 21 -2.53 29.47 10.78
CA VAL A 21 -3.61 28.67 10.19
C VAL A 21 -3.28 28.21 8.76
N GLY A 22 -2.60 29.04 7.96
CA GLY A 22 -2.12 28.66 6.63
C GLY A 22 -1.14 27.50 6.69
N TRP A 23 -0.13 27.57 7.58
CA TRP A 23 0.84 26.48 7.75
C TRP A 23 0.18 25.19 8.27
N VAL A 24 -0.70 25.28 9.26
CA VAL A 24 -1.38 24.11 9.84
C VAL A 24 -2.27 23.39 8.81
N THR A 25 -2.85 24.10 7.85
CA THR A 25 -3.75 23.51 6.85
C THR A 25 -3.06 23.11 5.54
N GLU A 26 -1.92 23.70 5.19
CA GLU A 26 -1.15 23.39 3.97
C GLU A 26 -0.14 22.25 4.16
N LEU A 27 0.48 22.12 5.34
CA LEU A 27 1.49 21.09 5.60
C LEU A 27 1.00 19.65 5.31
N PRO A 28 -0.20 19.23 5.74
CA PRO A 28 -0.71 17.88 5.44
C PRO A 28 -0.97 17.67 3.95
N LYS A 29 -1.45 18.70 3.25
CA LYS A 29 -1.73 18.65 1.81
C LYS A 29 -0.43 18.53 1.01
N ASN A 30 0.58 19.33 1.36
CA ASN A 30 1.89 19.31 0.72
C ASN A 30 2.59 17.96 0.90
N TYR A 31 2.48 17.36 2.10
CA TYR A 31 2.99 16.01 2.35
C TYR A 31 2.31 14.95 1.47
N PHE A 32 0.97 14.93 1.44
CA PHE A 32 0.22 13.99 0.61
C PHE A 32 0.56 14.14 -0.88
N ASN A 33 0.58 15.38 -1.39
CA ASN A 33 0.90 15.67 -2.78
C ASN A 33 2.33 15.22 -3.15
N SER A 34 3.31 15.49 -2.29
CA SER A 34 4.70 15.07 -2.49
C SER A 34 4.82 13.55 -2.54
N ARG A 35 4.07 12.85 -1.68
CA ARG A 35 4.06 11.39 -1.64
C ARG A 35 3.39 10.79 -2.86
N GLN A 36 2.26 11.35 -3.30
CA GLN A 36 1.61 10.94 -4.55
C GLN A 36 2.51 11.16 -5.77
N ALA A 37 3.20 12.31 -5.85
CA ALA A 37 4.17 12.57 -6.92
C ALA A 37 5.30 11.53 -6.93
N LYS A 38 5.82 11.15 -5.76
CA LYS A 38 6.83 10.07 -5.65
C LYS A 38 6.28 8.72 -6.13
N ILE A 39 5.05 8.38 -5.75
CA ILE A 39 4.40 7.13 -6.20
C ILE A 39 4.26 7.13 -7.72
N GLN A 40 3.76 8.22 -8.32
CA GLN A 40 3.60 8.32 -9.77
C GLN A 40 4.94 8.23 -10.52
N ASN A 41 6.00 8.85 -9.99
CA ASN A 41 7.34 8.75 -10.55
C ASN A 41 7.90 7.32 -10.48
N LEU A 42 7.65 6.58 -9.39
CA LEU A 42 8.07 5.18 -9.31
C LEU A 42 7.24 4.28 -10.25
N LEU A 43 5.94 4.55 -10.37
CA LEU A 43 5.06 3.78 -11.26
C LEU A 43 5.42 3.97 -12.73
N SER A 44 5.79 5.18 -13.16
CA SER A 44 6.25 5.42 -14.53
C SER A 44 7.54 4.65 -14.84
N GLN A 45 8.43 4.45 -13.86
CA GLN A 45 9.62 3.60 -14.02
C GLN A 45 9.29 2.11 -14.13
N THR A 46 8.13 1.68 -13.61
CA THR A 46 7.66 0.29 -13.74
C THR A 46 6.92 0.01 -15.04
N ASP A 47 6.44 1.05 -15.74
CA ASP A 47 5.66 0.88 -16.98
C ASP A 47 6.54 0.31 -18.11
N SER A 48 6.11 -0.84 -18.62
CA SER A 48 6.71 -1.54 -19.75
C SER A 48 6.91 -0.66 -21.00
N LYS A 49 6.10 0.40 -21.17
CA LYS A 49 6.20 1.32 -22.32
C LYS A 49 7.47 2.19 -22.28
N HIS A 50 8.07 2.39 -21.11
CA HIS A 50 9.23 3.27 -20.95
C HIS A 50 10.59 2.58 -21.14
N GLN A 51 10.63 1.35 -21.67
CA GLN A 51 11.86 0.58 -21.94
C GLN A 51 12.80 0.42 -20.73
N ALA A 52 12.28 0.60 -19.51
CA ALA A 52 13.07 0.48 -18.29
C ALA A 52 13.64 -0.94 -18.15
N SER A 53 14.92 -1.02 -17.79
CA SER A 53 15.57 -2.32 -17.57
C SER A 53 14.84 -3.10 -16.46
N PRO A 54 14.89 -4.46 -16.47
CA PRO A 54 14.32 -5.27 -15.40
C PRO A 54 14.78 -4.84 -13.99
N ALA A 55 16.04 -4.39 -13.86
CA ALA A 55 16.60 -3.91 -12.60
C ALA A 55 15.93 -2.61 -12.12
N VAL A 56 15.68 -1.64 -13.01
CA VAL A 56 14.99 -0.39 -12.67
C VAL A 56 13.56 -0.67 -12.23
N ARG A 57 12.85 -1.53 -12.95
CA ARG A 57 11.48 -1.94 -12.59
C ARG A 57 11.43 -2.63 -11.23
N ALA A 58 12.36 -3.54 -10.96
CA ALA A 58 12.46 -4.22 -9.67
C ALA A 58 12.77 -3.25 -8.51
N SER A 59 13.68 -2.31 -8.71
CA SER A 59 14.02 -1.28 -7.71
C SER A 59 12.83 -0.37 -7.40
N ALA A 60 12.13 0.10 -8.42
CA ALA A 60 10.96 0.96 -8.24
C ALA A 60 9.81 0.22 -7.53
N GLU A 61 9.58 -1.06 -7.84
CA GLU A 61 8.61 -1.89 -7.13
C GLU A 61 9.00 -2.07 -5.65
N ILE A 62 10.28 -2.33 -5.35
CA ILE A 62 10.79 -2.40 -3.97
C ILE A 62 10.48 -1.12 -3.19
N ASP A 63 10.73 0.04 -3.80
CA ASP A 63 10.46 1.33 -3.17
C ASP A 63 8.97 1.57 -2.93
N LEU A 64 8.11 1.19 -3.87
CA LEU A 64 6.65 1.27 -3.71
C LEU A 64 6.16 0.34 -2.57
N LEU A 65 6.71 -0.88 -2.49
CA LEU A 65 6.38 -1.82 -1.42
C LEU A 65 6.79 -1.29 -0.04
N ARG A 66 7.98 -0.68 0.06
CA ARG A 66 8.44 0.00 1.28
C ARG A 66 7.55 1.17 1.66
N LEU A 67 7.14 1.99 0.69
CA LEU A 67 6.23 3.11 0.93
C LEU A 67 4.87 2.64 1.46
N ALA A 68 4.35 1.53 0.93
CA ALA A 68 3.10 0.94 1.40
C ALA A 68 3.22 0.36 2.82
N ASP A 69 4.37 -0.21 3.18
CA ASP A 69 4.60 -0.79 4.51
C ASP A 69 4.50 0.25 5.65
N ILE A 70 4.90 1.49 5.38
CA ILE A 70 4.78 2.61 6.33
C ILE A 70 3.49 3.43 6.13
N SER A 71 2.57 3.00 5.26
CA SER A 71 1.33 3.70 4.99
C SER A 71 0.19 3.28 5.92
N SER A 72 -0.85 4.10 6.00
CA SER A 72 -2.14 3.64 6.53
C SER A 72 -2.69 2.48 5.67
N ASN A 73 -3.53 1.61 6.24
CA ASN A 73 -4.08 0.46 5.51
C ASN A 73 -4.77 0.86 4.18
N ASN A 74 -5.52 1.96 4.18
CA ASN A 74 -6.22 2.42 2.97
C ASN A 74 -5.26 2.88 1.87
N GLU A 75 -4.22 3.61 2.25
CA GLU A 75 -3.19 4.08 1.33
C GLU A 75 -2.31 2.91 0.83
N ALA A 76 -1.95 1.98 1.72
CA ALA A 76 -1.22 0.77 1.35
C ALA A 76 -1.99 -0.07 0.32
N ILE A 77 -3.30 -0.25 0.51
CA ILE A 77 -4.18 -0.92 -0.45
C ILE A 77 -4.13 -0.20 -1.81
N SER A 78 -4.24 1.13 -1.82
CA SER A 78 -4.17 1.93 -3.06
C SER A 78 -2.82 1.75 -3.76
N ILE A 79 -1.71 1.78 -3.03
CA ILE A 79 -0.37 1.57 -3.59
C ILE A 79 -0.24 0.16 -4.17
N TYR A 80 -0.64 -0.88 -3.45
CA TYR A 80 -0.59 -2.25 -3.98
C TYR A 80 -1.45 -2.43 -5.23
N GLN A 81 -2.64 -1.82 -5.27
CA GLN A 81 -3.47 -1.82 -6.47
C GLN A 81 -2.78 -1.13 -7.65
N GLN A 82 -2.07 -0.03 -7.41
CA GLN A 82 -1.30 0.66 -8.46
C GLN A 82 -0.10 -0.19 -8.93
N ILE A 83 0.63 -0.85 -8.02
CA ILE A 83 1.66 -1.83 -8.39
C ILE A 83 1.06 -2.90 -9.28
N LEU A 84 -0.09 -3.48 -8.93
CA LEU A 84 -0.73 -4.54 -9.69
C LEU A 84 -1.30 -4.09 -11.06
N LYS A 85 -1.59 -2.80 -11.25
CA LYS A 85 -1.95 -2.26 -12.56
C LYS A 85 -0.77 -2.27 -13.53
N VAL A 86 0.44 -2.02 -13.02
CA VAL A 86 1.66 -1.95 -13.84
C VAL A 86 2.37 -3.30 -13.94
N ASN A 87 2.44 -4.03 -12.82
CA ASN A 87 2.95 -5.39 -12.74
C ASN A 87 1.88 -6.33 -12.13
N PRO A 88 0.99 -6.90 -12.96
CA PRO A 88 -0.02 -7.87 -12.52
C PRO A 88 0.57 -9.15 -11.92
N ASN A 89 1.86 -9.44 -12.14
CA ASN A 89 2.53 -10.65 -11.67
C ASN A 89 3.39 -10.41 -10.41
N SER A 90 3.19 -9.29 -9.71
CA SER A 90 3.84 -9.05 -8.41
C SER A 90 3.26 -9.98 -7.35
N ALA A 91 3.91 -11.13 -7.15
CA ALA A 91 3.55 -12.09 -6.09
C ALA A 91 3.45 -11.41 -4.72
N LYS A 92 4.34 -10.44 -4.47
CA LYS A 92 4.41 -9.71 -3.22
C LYS A 92 3.23 -8.77 -3.03
N ALA A 93 2.89 -7.95 -4.03
CA ALA A 93 1.74 -7.06 -3.94
C ALA A 93 0.43 -7.85 -3.80
N HIS A 94 0.29 -8.97 -4.51
CA HIS A 94 -0.83 -9.91 -4.31
C HIS A 94 -0.90 -10.40 -2.85
N PHE A 95 0.21 -10.91 -2.30
CA PHE A 95 0.22 -11.41 -0.93
C PHE A 95 -0.09 -10.29 0.10
N LEU A 96 0.53 -9.12 -0.01
CA LEU A 96 0.33 -8.03 0.97
C LEU A 96 -1.10 -7.49 0.92
N LEU A 97 -1.65 -7.36 -0.28
CA LEU A 97 -3.05 -6.96 -0.45
C LEU A 97 -4.01 -8.02 0.12
N ALA A 98 -3.71 -9.31 -0.09
CA ALA A 98 -4.46 -10.39 0.53
C ALA A 98 -4.43 -10.32 2.06
N LYS A 99 -3.25 -10.11 2.65
CA LYS A 99 -3.09 -9.97 4.10
C LYS A 99 -3.94 -8.81 4.63
N LEU A 100 -3.85 -7.62 4.05
CA LEU A 100 -4.64 -6.46 4.49
C LEU A 100 -6.15 -6.72 4.37
N GLN A 101 -6.60 -7.27 3.25
CA GLN A 101 -8.02 -7.56 3.03
C GLN A 101 -8.56 -8.63 3.99
N LEU A 102 -7.82 -9.70 4.23
CA LEU A 102 -8.24 -10.77 5.14
C LEU A 102 -8.24 -10.31 6.61
N PHE A 103 -7.27 -9.49 7.02
CA PHE A 103 -7.27 -8.89 8.36
C PHE A 103 -8.41 -7.88 8.52
N GLY A 104 -8.63 -7.01 7.54
CA GLY A 104 -9.75 -6.07 7.54
C GLY A 104 -11.10 -6.80 7.59
N TRP A 105 -11.26 -7.86 6.80
CA TRP A 105 -12.41 -8.74 6.91
C TRP A 105 -12.57 -9.28 8.33
N TYR A 106 -11.56 -9.97 8.87
CA TYR A 106 -11.71 -10.69 10.13
C TYR A 106 -11.96 -9.77 11.32
N TYR A 107 -11.21 -8.67 11.44
CA TYR A 107 -11.25 -7.79 12.61
C TYR A 107 -12.28 -6.67 12.51
N GLN A 108 -12.62 -6.20 11.29
CA GLN A 108 -13.39 -4.96 11.13
C GLN A 108 -14.76 -5.21 10.50
N ALA A 109 -14.88 -6.17 9.57
CA ALA A 109 -16.02 -6.25 8.68
C ALA A 109 -16.69 -7.62 8.58
N ARG A 110 -16.33 -8.59 9.44
CA ARG A 110 -16.70 -10.02 9.27
C ARG A 110 -18.19 -10.26 9.03
N ASN A 111 -19.04 -9.53 9.75
CA ASN A 111 -20.50 -9.65 9.71
C ASN A 111 -21.18 -8.54 8.88
N GLN A 112 -20.42 -7.83 8.04
CA GLN A 112 -20.91 -6.77 7.17
C GLN A 112 -20.83 -7.21 5.70
N PRO A 113 -21.67 -6.68 4.80
CA PRO A 113 -21.60 -7.00 3.37
C PRO A 113 -20.21 -6.78 2.75
N VAL A 114 -19.55 -5.69 3.14
CA VAL A 114 -18.18 -5.37 2.69
C VAL A 114 -17.16 -6.42 3.13
N GLY A 115 -17.40 -7.11 4.27
CA GLY A 115 -16.56 -8.19 4.75
C GLY A 115 -16.51 -9.39 3.80
N THR A 116 -17.65 -9.76 3.21
CA THR A 116 -17.71 -10.84 2.22
C THR A 116 -16.82 -10.51 1.02
N THR A 117 -16.90 -9.29 0.50
CA THR A 117 -16.05 -8.82 -0.60
C THR A 117 -14.57 -8.81 -0.22
N LEU A 118 -14.23 -8.32 0.99
CA LEU A 118 -12.85 -8.33 1.49
C LEU A 118 -12.29 -9.76 1.60
N LYS A 119 -13.08 -10.70 2.15
CA LYS A 119 -12.68 -12.11 2.24
C LYS A 119 -12.44 -12.72 0.87
N GLN A 120 -13.39 -12.54 -0.06
CA GLN A 120 -13.30 -13.08 -1.41
C GLN A 120 -12.08 -12.53 -2.17
N ASN A 121 -11.89 -11.22 -2.16
CA ASN A 121 -10.74 -10.58 -2.80
C ASN A 121 -9.43 -11.03 -2.15
N GLY A 122 -9.38 -11.10 -0.82
CA GLY A 122 -8.21 -11.53 -0.07
C GLY A 122 -7.81 -12.96 -0.44
N LEU A 123 -8.76 -13.90 -0.46
CA LEU A 123 -8.54 -15.28 -0.89
C LEU A 123 -8.09 -15.38 -2.35
N LYS A 124 -8.66 -14.57 -3.24
CA LYS A 124 -8.26 -14.51 -4.66
C LYS A 124 -6.79 -14.06 -4.79
N HIS A 125 -6.42 -12.95 -4.14
CA HIS A 125 -5.05 -12.46 -4.18
C HIS A 125 -4.07 -13.45 -3.53
N LEU A 126 -4.47 -14.13 -2.46
CA LEU A 126 -3.66 -15.15 -1.81
C LEU A 126 -3.37 -16.32 -2.75
N LYS A 127 -4.40 -16.83 -3.45
CA LYS A 127 -4.26 -17.89 -4.46
C LYS A 127 -3.32 -17.47 -5.60
N THR A 128 -3.45 -16.24 -6.10
CA THR A 128 -2.55 -15.71 -7.13
C THR A 128 -1.11 -15.61 -6.62
N ALA A 129 -0.91 -15.11 -5.41
CA ALA A 129 0.42 -15.04 -4.80
C ALA A 129 1.05 -16.44 -4.66
N THR A 130 0.30 -17.42 -4.16
CA THR A 130 0.74 -18.82 -4.06
C THR A 130 1.22 -19.33 -5.42
N TYR A 131 0.41 -19.19 -6.47
CA TYR A 131 0.78 -19.62 -7.82
C TYR A 131 2.06 -18.95 -8.31
N LEU A 132 2.21 -17.64 -8.10
CA LEU A 132 3.37 -16.89 -8.55
C LEU A 132 4.64 -17.29 -7.79
N TYR A 133 4.56 -17.57 -6.48
CA TYR A 133 5.70 -18.09 -5.71
C TYR A 133 6.09 -19.51 -6.18
N GLN A 134 5.13 -20.39 -6.42
CA GLN A 134 5.38 -21.73 -6.99
C GLN A 134 6.10 -21.63 -8.34
N LYS A 135 5.60 -20.78 -9.24
CA LYS A 135 6.20 -20.57 -10.57
C LYS A 135 7.66 -20.08 -10.49
N ARG A 136 8.02 -19.35 -9.44
CA ARG A 136 9.38 -18.84 -9.20
C ARG A 136 10.27 -19.82 -8.41
N GLY A 137 9.75 -20.99 -8.04
CA GLY A 137 10.47 -22.00 -7.26
C GLY A 137 10.49 -21.74 -5.74
N ASP A 138 9.81 -20.72 -5.24
CA ASP A 138 9.70 -20.43 -3.81
C ASP A 138 8.55 -21.25 -3.18
N THR A 139 8.80 -22.55 -3.07
CA THR A 139 7.83 -23.52 -2.54
C THR A 139 7.55 -23.32 -1.05
N VAL A 140 8.51 -22.76 -0.29
CA VAL A 140 8.35 -22.47 1.14
C VAL A 140 7.36 -21.33 1.35
N ALA A 141 7.49 -20.22 0.61
CA ALA A 141 6.52 -19.14 0.68
C ALA A 141 5.13 -19.61 0.22
N ALA A 142 5.08 -20.36 -0.88
CA ALA A 142 3.82 -20.91 -1.40
C ALA A 142 3.09 -21.78 -0.37
N ALA A 143 3.77 -22.73 0.27
CA ALA A 143 3.18 -23.62 1.27
C ALA A 143 2.63 -22.86 2.49
N LYS A 144 3.34 -21.79 2.93
CA LYS A 144 2.84 -20.91 3.98
C LYS A 144 1.54 -20.21 3.56
N LEU A 145 1.47 -19.70 2.33
CA LEU A 145 0.26 -19.03 1.82
C LEU A 145 -0.90 -20.01 1.63
N GLU A 146 -0.67 -21.24 1.20
CA GLU A 146 -1.70 -22.30 1.13
C GLU A 146 -2.26 -22.63 2.51
N LYS A 147 -1.40 -22.72 3.53
CA LYS A 147 -1.83 -22.93 4.92
C LYS A 147 -2.74 -21.79 5.38
N VAL A 148 -2.34 -20.53 5.13
CA VAL A 148 -3.18 -19.36 5.46
C VAL A 148 -4.49 -19.39 4.68
N TYR A 149 -4.48 -19.78 3.39
CA TYR A 149 -5.69 -19.89 2.59
C TYR A 149 -6.69 -20.87 3.22
N SER A 150 -6.23 -22.07 3.60
CA SER A 150 -7.07 -23.06 4.27
C SER A 150 -7.61 -22.55 5.62
N GLN A 151 -6.77 -21.88 6.41
CA GLN A 151 -7.15 -21.29 7.69
C GLN A 151 -8.20 -20.18 7.53
N ALA A 152 -8.03 -19.29 6.55
CA ALA A 152 -8.98 -18.21 6.26
C ALA A 152 -10.31 -18.72 5.70
N GLN A 153 -10.30 -19.81 4.91
CA GLN A 153 -11.52 -20.49 4.48
C GLN A 153 -12.31 -21.07 5.66
N LYS A 154 -11.61 -21.71 6.60
CA LYS A 154 -12.16 -22.21 7.87
C LYS A 154 -12.46 -21.10 8.88
N GLU A 155 -12.20 -19.85 8.51
CA GLU A 155 -12.40 -18.65 9.32
C GLU A 155 -11.75 -18.69 10.70
N THR A 156 -10.57 -19.31 10.77
CA THR A 156 -9.80 -19.36 12.01
C THR A 156 -9.23 -18.00 12.36
N ASN A 157 -8.88 -17.81 13.64
CA ASN A 157 -8.29 -16.57 14.11
C ASN A 157 -6.95 -16.27 13.41
N PRO A 158 -6.75 -15.04 12.86
CA PRO A 158 -5.53 -14.63 12.18
C PRO A 158 -4.27 -14.64 13.03
N VAL A 159 -4.37 -14.70 14.36
CA VAL A 159 -3.22 -14.88 15.26
C VAL A 159 -2.38 -16.12 14.92
N ASN A 160 -3.02 -17.14 14.32
CA ASN A 160 -2.38 -18.39 13.92
C ASN A 160 -1.97 -18.42 12.43
N TRP A 161 -2.16 -17.32 11.70
CA TRP A 161 -1.80 -17.24 10.28
C TRP A 161 -0.33 -16.84 10.15
N VAL A 162 0.48 -17.75 9.60
CA VAL A 162 1.91 -17.53 9.40
C VAL A 162 2.16 -17.21 7.94
N PHE A 163 2.47 -15.95 7.66
CA PHE A 163 2.83 -15.50 6.32
C PHE A 163 4.34 -15.65 6.07
N PRO A 164 4.78 -15.67 4.80
CA PRO A 164 6.20 -15.63 4.46
C PRO A 164 6.89 -14.40 5.06
N GLU A 165 8.01 -14.62 5.74
CA GLU A 165 8.96 -13.55 6.03
C GLU A 165 9.57 -13.09 4.72
N TRP A 166 9.76 -11.79 4.57
CA TRP A 166 10.46 -11.26 3.42
C TRP A 166 11.67 -10.49 3.86
N ARG A 167 12.84 -11.02 3.52
CA ARG A 167 14.09 -10.28 3.49
C ARG A 167 14.33 -9.90 2.03
N TYR A 168 14.92 -8.74 1.79
CA TYR A 168 15.46 -8.35 0.47
C TYR A 168 16.63 -9.29 0.15
N VAL A 169 16.36 -10.57 -0.08
CA VAL A 169 17.36 -11.50 -0.54
C VAL A 169 17.52 -11.21 -2.01
N ASP A 170 18.72 -10.79 -2.40
CA ASP A 170 19.13 -10.45 -3.75
C ASP A 170 18.34 -11.26 -4.77
N VAL A 171 17.41 -10.57 -5.44
CA VAL A 171 16.80 -11.09 -6.66
C VAL A 171 17.98 -11.26 -7.60
N LYS A 172 18.54 -12.47 -7.68
CA LYS A 172 19.33 -12.87 -8.83
C LYS A 172 18.40 -12.66 -10.00
N LEU A 173 18.57 -11.52 -10.66
CA LEU A 173 17.88 -11.16 -11.88
C LEU A 173 18.21 -12.28 -12.85
N SER A 174 17.32 -13.28 -12.94
CA SER A 174 17.47 -14.36 -13.89
C SER A 174 17.33 -13.73 -15.27
N THR A 175 18.46 -13.47 -15.90
CA THR A 175 18.57 -13.22 -17.33
C THR A 175 18.10 -14.48 -18.05
N GLN A 176 16.82 -14.51 -18.38
CA GLN A 176 16.26 -15.31 -19.47
C GLN A 176 15.40 -14.40 -20.33
#